data_AF-A0A3L7XP10-F1
#
_entry.id   AF-A0A3L7XP10-F1
#
_cell.length_a   1.000
_cell.length_b   1.000
_cell.length_c   1.000
_cell.angle_alpha   90.00
_cell.angle_beta   90.00
_cell.angle_gamma   90.00
#
_symmetry.space_group_name_H-M   'P 1'
#
loop_
_entity.id
_entity.type
_entity.pdbx_description
1 polymer ?
#
loop_
_entity_poly.entity_id
_entity_poly.type
_entity_poly.pdbx_seq_one_letter_code
_entity_poly.pdbx_strand_id
1 'polypeptide(L)'
;MAARWLSVADLPLLILVGVTGVGKSTTLALLEAGDPPVRQLPDRRALADQLITKVQLDAGEPIRPISDRAERFDYTRRYRAQNPGGLAQALSQLWVDPALWPQPLCFDGLRGMDEVSYAAAHLPHARFAVLDAPDVVRVERLLGRGDRFDRLSTSPTAATGGTLPGLDVPGVDALFTPEEQARLSALVTSGTVSADDLRAKVAIVVTERQNYDPSAAIAALQRLAAGRTVVVDTIRNSPEDAARLIRKE
;
A
#
# COMPACT_ATOMS: atom_id res chain seq x y z
N MET A 1 18.56 25.03 21.89
CA MET A 1 17.14 25.34 21.63
C MET A 1 16.36 24.04 21.82
N ALA A 2 15.31 24.02 22.65
CA ALA A 2 14.48 22.83 22.80
C ALA A 2 13.76 22.55 21.47
N ALA A 3 13.82 21.30 20.98
CA ALA A 3 13.10 20.89 19.79
C ALA A 3 11.60 21.11 20.01
N ARG A 4 10.99 21.99 19.20
CA ARG A 4 9.54 22.15 19.18
C ARG A 4 9.00 21.04 18.30
N TRP A 5 8.50 19.98 18.92
CA TRP A 5 7.72 18.95 18.24
C TRP A 5 6.54 19.60 17.52
N LEU A 6 6.33 19.24 16.26
CA LEU A 6 5.20 19.69 15.44
C LEU A 6 4.32 18.49 15.07
N SER A 7 3.01 18.69 15.12
CA SER A 7 2.04 17.70 14.64
C SER A 7 2.19 17.55 13.12
N VAL A 8 2.17 16.32 12.63
CA VAL A 8 2.15 16.04 11.17
C VAL A 8 0.91 16.65 10.51
N ALA A 9 -0.21 16.80 11.24
CA ALA A 9 -1.43 17.42 10.70
C ALA A 9 -1.26 18.90 10.31
N ASP A 10 -0.29 19.59 10.92
CA ASP A 10 -0.04 21.01 10.71
C ASP A 10 1.07 21.27 9.67
N LEU A 11 1.62 20.22 9.05
CA LEU A 11 2.75 20.32 8.12
C LEU A 11 2.33 19.97 6.68
N PRO A 12 2.98 20.57 5.68
CA PRO A 12 2.89 20.09 4.30
C PRO A 12 3.36 18.62 4.24
N LEU A 13 2.47 17.75 3.76
CA LEU A 13 2.72 16.32 3.69
C LEU A 13 2.30 15.79 2.32
N LEU A 14 3.20 15.14 1.61
CA LEU A 14 2.86 14.34 0.44
C LEU A 14 2.41 12.95 0.92
N ILE A 15 1.24 12.48 0.49
CA ILE A 15 0.74 11.15 0.80
C ILE A 15 0.66 10.35 -0.50
N LEU A 16 1.46 9.28 -0.59
CA LEU A 16 1.31 8.31 -1.67
C LEU A 16 0.17 7.34 -1.34
N VAL A 17 -0.76 7.23 -2.27
CA VAL A 17 -1.96 6.41 -2.16
C VAL A 17 -1.91 5.32 -3.23
N GLY A 18 -2.18 4.09 -2.81
CA GLY A 18 -2.34 2.97 -3.74
C GLY A 18 -1.96 1.63 -3.13
N VAL A 19 -2.42 0.56 -3.75
CA VAL A 19 -2.20 -0.83 -3.33
C VAL A 19 -0.83 -1.35 -3.77
N THR A 20 -0.46 -2.59 -3.39
CA THR A 20 0.86 -3.15 -3.77
C THR A 20 0.96 -3.35 -5.28
N GLY A 21 2.14 -3.14 -5.87
CA GLY A 21 2.39 -3.35 -7.31
C GLY A 21 2.07 -2.15 -8.22
N VAL A 22 1.52 -1.05 -7.69
CA VAL A 22 1.20 0.16 -8.51
C VAL A 22 2.42 1.07 -8.77
N GLY A 23 3.62 0.74 -8.27
CA GLY A 23 4.83 1.53 -8.56
C GLY A 23 5.20 2.62 -7.53
N LYS A 24 4.59 2.61 -6.33
CA LYS A 24 4.88 3.59 -5.26
C LYS A 24 6.35 3.65 -4.86
N SER A 25 6.99 2.52 -4.54
CA SER A 25 8.38 2.53 -4.08
C SER A 25 9.36 3.07 -5.13
N THR A 26 9.13 2.75 -6.41
CA THR A 26 9.96 3.24 -7.52
C THR A 26 9.79 4.74 -7.69
N THR A 27 8.55 5.23 -7.64
CA THR A 27 8.26 6.67 -7.70
C THR A 27 8.81 7.41 -6.48
N LEU A 28 8.70 6.82 -5.29
CA LEU A 28 9.22 7.38 -4.05
C LEU A 28 10.74 7.53 -4.10
N ALA A 29 11.47 6.52 -4.57
CA ALA A 29 12.92 6.62 -4.73
C ALA A 29 13.33 7.79 -5.63
N LEU A 30 12.58 8.06 -6.70
CA LEU A 30 12.80 9.22 -7.56
C LEU A 30 12.44 10.55 -6.88
N LEU A 31 11.39 10.55 -6.04
CA LEU A 31 11.01 11.70 -5.24
C LEU A 31 12.08 12.04 -4.19
N GLU A 32 12.67 11.03 -3.55
CA GLU A 32 13.74 11.15 -2.57
C GLU A 32 15.07 11.59 -3.20
N ALA A 33 15.32 11.20 -4.45
CA ALA A 33 16.56 11.51 -5.16
C ALA A 33 16.58 12.89 -5.86
N GLY A 34 15.47 13.64 -5.88
CA GLY A 34 15.46 14.96 -6.53
C GLY A 34 15.65 16.12 -5.57
N ASP A 35 15.32 17.31 -6.06
CA ASP A 35 15.62 18.57 -5.37
C ASP A 35 14.37 19.48 -5.31
N PRO A 36 13.86 19.81 -4.10
CA PRO A 36 14.29 19.27 -2.81
C PRO A 36 13.92 17.78 -2.65
N PRO A 37 14.71 16.99 -1.90
CA PRO A 37 14.42 15.58 -1.67
C PRO A 37 13.26 15.43 -0.68
N VAL A 38 12.30 14.55 -0.97
CA VAL A 38 11.27 14.20 0.03
C VAL A 38 11.86 13.30 1.10
N ARG A 39 11.37 13.43 2.35
CA ARG A 39 11.71 12.54 3.45
C ARG A 39 10.53 11.65 3.80
N GLN A 40 10.70 10.35 3.60
CA GLN A 40 9.69 9.36 3.95
C GLN A 40 9.58 9.20 5.47
N LEU A 41 8.43 9.58 6.03
CA LEU A 41 7.99 9.19 7.37
C LEU A 41 7.90 7.67 7.50
N PRO A 42 7.91 7.11 8.73
CA PRO A 42 7.72 5.68 8.94
C PRO A 42 6.57 5.13 8.08
N ASP A 43 6.85 4.10 7.30
CA ASP A 43 5.92 3.59 6.31
C ASP A 43 4.67 2.93 6.94
N ARG A 44 3.75 2.47 6.09
CA ARG A 44 2.56 1.73 6.56
C ARG A 44 2.88 0.61 7.54
N ARG A 45 3.99 -0.09 7.34
CA ARG A 45 4.33 -1.26 8.15
C ARG A 45 4.81 -0.82 9.53
N ALA A 46 5.76 0.10 9.58
CA ALA A 46 6.26 0.65 10.83
C ALA A 46 5.12 1.26 11.65
N LEU A 47 4.21 2.00 11.00
CA LEU A 47 3.06 2.57 11.68
C LEU A 47 2.07 1.48 12.13
N ALA A 48 1.81 0.45 11.31
CA ALA A 48 0.98 -0.68 11.72
C ALA A 48 1.56 -1.46 12.91
N ASP A 49 2.89 -1.57 13.02
CA ASP A 49 3.55 -2.18 14.18
C ASP A 49 3.24 -1.40 15.46
N GLN A 50 3.29 -0.08 15.41
CA GLN A 50 2.89 0.78 16.54
C GLN A 50 1.41 0.62 16.89
N LEU A 51 0.54 0.47 15.89
CA LEU A 51 -0.88 0.22 16.11
C LEU A 51 -1.15 -1.11 16.80
N ILE A 52 -0.43 -2.16 16.42
CA ILE A 52 -0.52 -3.47 17.08
C ILE A 52 -0.12 -3.34 18.55
N THR A 53 1.01 -2.68 18.83
CA THR A 53 1.44 -2.41 20.22
C THR A 53 0.38 -1.64 21.00
N LYS A 54 -0.25 -0.64 20.39
CA LYS A 54 -1.36 0.10 21.02
C LYS A 54 -2.56 -0.81 21.33
N VAL A 55 -2.99 -1.65 20.39
CA VAL A 55 -4.13 -2.55 20.62
C VAL A 55 -3.81 -3.58 21.72
N GLN A 56 -2.59 -4.11 21.76
CA GLN A 56 -2.15 -5.00 22.84
C GLN A 56 -2.24 -4.30 24.20
N LEU A 57 -1.70 -3.08 24.30
CA LEU A 57 -1.76 -2.25 25.51
C LEU A 57 -3.20 -1.99 25.96
N ASP A 58 -4.06 -1.53 25.04
CA ASP A 58 -5.46 -1.22 25.35
C ASP A 58 -6.25 -2.46 25.79
N ALA A 59 -5.85 -3.65 25.35
CA ALA A 59 -6.45 -4.93 25.73
C ALA A 59 -5.81 -5.59 26.96
N GLY A 60 -4.75 -5.00 27.55
CA GLY A 60 -3.99 -5.61 28.64
C GLY A 60 -3.21 -6.87 28.23
N GLU A 61 -2.96 -7.05 26.94
CA GLU A 61 -2.20 -8.17 26.39
C GLU A 61 -0.68 -7.90 26.47
N PRO A 62 0.18 -8.93 26.58
CA PRO A 62 1.62 -8.73 26.55
C PRO A 62 2.09 -8.12 25.22
N ILE A 63 2.89 -7.04 25.30
CA ILE A 63 3.51 -6.45 24.11
C ILE A 63 4.52 -7.45 23.54
N ARG A 64 4.26 -7.91 22.32
CA ARG A 64 5.20 -8.76 21.57
C ARG A 64 5.15 -8.45 20.08
N PRO A 65 6.28 -8.57 19.36
CA PRO A 65 6.29 -8.50 17.91
C PRO A 65 5.37 -9.58 17.30
N ILE A 66 4.55 -9.17 16.34
CA ILE A 66 3.66 -10.08 15.61
C ILE A 66 4.21 -10.28 14.20
N SER A 67 4.74 -11.49 13.95
CA SER A 67 5.24 -11.92 12.64
C SER A 67 4.16 -12.58 11.78
N ASP A 68 3.19 -13.25 12.40
CA ASP A 68 2.11 -13.93 11.68
C ASP A 68 1.20 -12.93 10.96
N ARG A 69 0.95 -13.17 9.68
CA ARG A 69 0.21 -12.25 8.82
C ARG A 69 -1.27 -12.18 9.19
N ALA A 70 -1.88 -13.31 9.52
CA ALA A 70 -3.30 -13.35 9.89
C ALA A 70 -3.52 -12.62 11.21
N GLU A 71 -2.64 -12.84 12.18
CA GLU A 71 -2.65 -12.15 13.48
C GLU A 71 -2.47 -10.62 13.30
N ARG A 72 -1.54 -10.17 12.46
CA ARG A 72 -1.41 -8.73 12.13
C ARG A 72 -2.68 -8.13 11.53
N PHE A 73 -3.36 -8.88 10.65
CA PHE A 73 -4.63 -8.43 10.09
C PHE A 73 -5.73 -8.33 11.15
N ASP A 74 -5.77 -9.25 12.11
CA ASP A 74 -6.72 -9.19 13.21
C ASP A 74 -6.52 -7.95 14.10
N TYR A 75 -5.28 -7.70 14.56
CA TYR A 75 -4.99 -6.50 15.35
C TYR A 75 -5.30 -5.20 14.59
N THR A 76 -4.94 -5.12 13.31
CA THR A 76 -5.23 -3.92 12.49
C THR A 76 -6.74 -3.76 12.26
N ARG A 77 -7.51 -4.86 12.18
CA ARG A 77 -8.98 -4.83 12.15
C ARG A 77 -9.58 -4.35 13.48
N ARG A 78 -9.08 -4.86 14.61
CA ARG A 78 -9.48 -4.42 15.97
C ARG A 78 -9.23 -2.93 16.15
N TYR A 79 -8.08 -2.43 15.72
CA TYR A 79 -7.79 -0.99 15.74
C TYR A 79 -8.80 -0.19 14.93
N ARG A 80 -9.11 -0.63 13.69
CA ARG A 80 -10.07 0.06 12.80
C ARG A 80 -11.50 0.08 13.34
N ALA A 81 -11.91 -0.94 14.09
CA ALA A 81 -13.23 -0.97 14.71
C ALA A 81 -13.44 0.21 15.68
N GLN A 82 -12.36 0.72 16.28
CA GLN A 82 -12.38 1.89 17.17
C GLN A 82 -11.93 3.18 16.47
N ASN A 83 -11.22 3.05 15.35
CA ASN A 83 -10.62 4.16 14.60
C ASN A 83 -10.98 4.00 13.11
N PRO A 84 -12.16 4.47 12.67
CA PRO A 84 -12.63 4.28 11.30
C PRO A 84 -11.68 4.87 10.25
N GLY A 85 -10.90 5.91 10.58
CA GLY A 85 -9.87 6.48 9.69
C GLY A 85 -8.63 5.59 9.53
N GLY A 86 -8.55 4.49 10.28
CA GLY A 86 -7.49 3.50 10.20
C GLY A 86 -6.10 4.12 10.29
N LEU A 87 -5.24 3.79 9.33
CA LEU A 87 -3.86 4.24 9.34
C LEU A 87 -3.71 5.77 9.20
N ALA A 88 -4.63 6.44 8.51
CA ALA A 88 -4.61 7.90 8.39
C ALA A 88 -4.88 8.59 9.73
N GLN A 89 -5.73 7.99 10.57
CA GLN A 89 -5.99 8.48 11.92
C GLN A 89 -4.78 8.31 12.84
N ALA A 90 -4.01 7.23 12.67
CA ALA A 90 -2.72 7.06 13.34
C ALA A 90 -1.70 8.10 12.88
N LEU A 91 -1.61 8.32 11.56
CA LEU A 91 -0.72 9.31 10.96
C LEU A 91 -0.99 10.73 11.46
N SER A 92 -2.26 11.13 11.60
CA SER A 92 -2.63 12.46 12.09
C SER A 92 -2.27 12.70 13.57
N GLN A 93 -1.91 11.66 14.31
CA GLN A 93 -1.50 11.74 15.71
C GLN A 93 0.03 11.78 15.86
N LEU A 94 0.79 11.66 14.78
CA LEU A 94 2.25 11.70 14.83
C LEU A 94 2.76 13.12 15.06
N TRP A 95 3.84 13.20 15.84
CA TRP A 95 4.61 14.41 16.06
C TRP A 95 6.03 14.19 15.57
N VAL A 96 6.60 15.20 14.91
CA VAL A 96 7.96 15.15 14.38
C VAL A 96 8.79 16.29 14.95
N ASP A 97 10.08 16.03 15.15
CA ASP A 97 11.08 17.07 15.37
C ASP A 97 11.53 17.60 14.00
N PRO A 98 11.24 18.87 13.64
CA PRO A 98 11.63 19.42 12.34
C PRO A 98 13.14 19.46 12.10
N ALA A 99 13.95 19.42 13.17
CA ALA A 99 15.41 19.35 13.04
C ALA A 99 15.88 17.96 12.57
N LEU A 100 15.14 16.89 12.92
CA LEU A 100 15.43 15.51 12.50
C LEU A 100 14.69 15.13 11.22
N TRP A 101 13.56 15.77 10.96
CA TRP A 101 12.67 15.51 9.83
C TRP A 101 12.47 16.78 8.98
N PRO A 102 13.47 17.16 8.17
CA PRO A 102 13.33 18.32 7.29
C PRO A 102 12.26 18.06 6.22
N GLN A 103 11.49 19.09 5.91
CA GLN A 103 10.51 19.07 4.82
C GLN A 103 11.21 19.09 3.45
N PRO A 104 10.55 18.61 2.37
CA PRO A 104 9.18 18.09 2.32
C PRO A 104 9.02 16.67 2.88
N LEU A 105 7.97 16.43 3.66
CA LEU A 105 7.65 15.11 4.23
C LEU A 105 6.78 14.29 3.27
N CYS A 106 6.98 12.98 3.28
CA CYS A 106 6.19 12.03 2.50
C CYS A 106 5.72 10.86 3.36
N PHE A 107 4.49 10.39 3.17
CA PHE A 107 3.98 9.17 3.77
C PHE A 107 3.49 8.21 2.68
N ASP A 108 4.13 7.05 2.55
CA ASP A 108 3.68 5.95 1.69
C ASP A 108 2.90 4.94 2.53
N GLY A 109 1.57 5.00 2.47
CA GLY A 109 0.81 4.05 3.25
C GLY A 109 -0.70 4.00 3.14
N LEU A 110 -1.40 4.96 2.51
CA LEU A 110 -2.86 4.91 2.44
C LEU A 110 -3.33 4.06 1.25
N ARG A 111 -4.40 3.28 1.44
CA ARG A 111 -4.90 2.33 0.43
C ARG A 111 -6.41 2.39 0.21
N GLY A 112 -7.19 2.60 1.27
CA GLY A 112 -8.65 2.47 1.23
C GLY A 112 -9.41 3.80 1.28
N MET A 113 -10.68 3.76 0.88
CA MET A 113 -11.60 4.90 0.91
C MET A 113 -11.67 5.57 2.30
N ASP A 114 -11.80 4.79 3.38
CA ASP A 114 -11.94 5.35 4.73
C ASP A 114 -10.65 6.07 5.17
N GLU A 115 -9.50 5.46 4.89
CA GLU A 115 -8.19 6.03 5.17
C GLU A 115 -8.00 7.37 4.43
N VAL A 116 -8.30 7.42 3.13
CA VAL A 116 -8.11 8.65 2.33
C VAL A 116 -9.16 9.72 2.66
N SER A 117 -10.40 9.33 2.98
CA SER A 117 -11.46 10.25 3.37
C SER A 117 -11.14 10.92 4.72
N TYR A 118 -10.64 10.13 5.67
CA TYR A 118 -10.19 10.66 6.96
C TYR A 118 -9.00 11.62 6.76
N ALA A 119 -8.00 11.22 5.99
CA ALA A 119 -6.83 12.04 5.70
C ALA A 119 -7.23 13.37 5.03
N ALA A 120 -8.13 13.34 4.04
CA ALA A 120 -8.60 14.54 3.35
C ALA A 120 -9.25 15.54 4.32
N ALA A 121 -9.99 15.05 5.32
CA ALA A 121 -10.68 15.87 6.31
C ALA A 121 -9.79 16.38 7.45
N HIS A 122 -8.79 15.60 7.89
CA HIS A 122 -8.02 15.89 9.11
C HIS A 122 -6.56 16.31 8.84
N LEU A 123 -6.09 16.20 7.60
CA LEU A 123 -4.77 16.66 7.17
C LEU A 123 -4.95 17.74 6.10
N PRO A 124 -5.29 18.98 6.50
CA PRO A 124 -5.66 20.06 5.56
C PRO A 124 -4.49 20.49 4.66
N HIS A 125 -3.26 20.29 5.13
CA HIS A 125 -2.03 20.60 4.39
C HIS A 125 -1.47 19.42 3.60
N ALA A 126 -2.11 18.25 3.68
CA ALA A 126 -1.68 17.08 2.91
C ALA A 126 -2.04 17.23 1.42
N ARG A 127 -1.19 16.68 0.57
CA ARG A 127 -1.44 16.47 -0.86
C ARG A 127 -1.39 14.99 -1.17
N PHE A 128 -2.23 14.54 -2.07
CA PHE A 128 -2.43 13.14 -2.38
C PHE A 128 -1.90 12.83 -3.78
N ALA A 129 -0.99 11.88 -3.86
CA ALA A 129 -0.54 11.30 -5.13
C ALA A 129 -1.04 9.87 -5.21
N VAL A 130 -2.06 9.65 -6.03
CA VAL A 130 -2.63 8.32 -6.25
C VAL A 130 -1.91 7.67 -7.42
N LEU A 131 -1.30 6.52 -7.17
CA LEU A 131 -0.70 5.69 -8.21
C LEU A 131 -1.63 4.52 -8.49
N ASP A 132 -2.06 4.41 -9.74
CA ASP A 132 -3.01 3.39 -10.16
C ASP A 132 -2.44 2.46 -11.24
N ALA A 133 -2.87 1.20 -11.18
CA ALA A 133 -2.56 0.17 -12.15
C ALA A 133 -3.62 -0.94 -12.09
N PRO A 134 -4.06 -1.49 -13.23
CA PRO A 134 -4.86 -2.71 -13.31
C PRO A 134 -4.24 -3.88 -12.55
N ASP A 135 -5.11 -4.75 -12.02
CA ASP A 135 -4.71 -5.87 -11.19
C ASP A 135 -3.77 -6.85 -11.91
N VAL A 136 -3.97 -7.11 -13.20
CA VAL A 136 -3.07 -7.97 -13.99
C VAL A 136 -1.65 -7.40 -14.04
N VAL A 137 -1.50 -6.10 -14.24
CA VAL A 137 -0.20 -5.41 -14.28
C VAL A 137 0.46 -5.42 -12.89
N ARG A 138 -0.34 -5.30 -11.83
CA ARG A 138 0.17 -5.43 -10.45
C ARG A 138 0.77 -6.81 -10.21
N VAL A 139 0.09 -7.89 -10.62
CA VAL A 139 0.61 -9.26 -10.52
C VAL A 139 1.93 -9.39 -11.28
N GLU A 140 1.99 -8.94 -12.53
CA GLU A 140 3.20 -9.00 -13.35
C GLU A 140 4.39 -8.26 -12.71
N ARG A 141 4.15 -7.08 -12.14
CA ARG A 141 5.17 -6.30 -11.45
C ARG A 141 5.65 -6.98 -10.16
N LEU A 142 4.77 -7.68 -9.47
CA LEU A 142 5.13 -8.45 -8.27
C LEU A 142 6.00 -9.66 -8.63
N LEU A 143 5.71 -10.33 -9.75
CA LEU A 143 6.51 -11.45 -10.25
C LEU A 143 7.92 -11.03 -10.65
N GLY A 144 8.06 -9.89 -11.32
CA GLY A 144 9.37 -9.35 -11.69
C GLY A 144 10.19 -8.79 -10.52
N ARG A 145 9.61 -8.66 -9.32
CA ARG A 145 10.22 -7.94 -8.18
C ARG A 145 11.07 -8.79 -7.25
N GLY A 146 10.94 -10.11 -7.24
CA GLY A 146 11.74 -10.99 -6.36
C GLY A 146 11.87 -10.47 -4.93
N ASP A 147 10.79 -9.96 -4.34
CA ASP A 147 10.86 -9.19 -3.09
C ASP A 147 11.07 -10.13 -1.89
N ARG A 148 11.90 -9.72 -0.93
CA ARG A 148 12.35 -10.55 0.23
C ARG A 148 11.19 -10.97 1.17
N PHE A 149 10.01 -10.38 0.97
CA PHE A 149 8.80 -10.56 1.77
C PHE A 149 7.81 -11.62 1.25
N ASP A 150 8.05 -12.20 0.07
CA ASP A 150 7.16 -13.22 -0.52
C ASP A 150 7.37 -14.64 0.02
N ARG A 151 8.12 -14.80 1.12
CA ARG A 151 8.17 -16.08 1.83
C ARG A 151 6.92 -16.27 2.68
N LEU A 152 5.79 -16.52 2.03
CA LEU A 152 4.75 -17.34 2.63
C LEU A 152 5.35 -18.74 2.85
N SER A 153 5.34 -19.20 4.09
CA SER A 153 5.81 -20.53 4.48
C SER A 153 5.14 -21.61 3.64
N THR A 154 5.82 -22.06 2.59
CA THR A 154 5.40 -23.21 1.79
C THR A 154 5.66 -24.47 2.60
N SER A 155 4.62 -24.99 3.27
CA SER A 155 4.60 -26.41 3.65
C SER A 155 4.29 -27.22 2.38
N PRO A 156 5.17 -28.15 1.97
CA PRO A 156 4.92 -28.97 0.79
C PRO A 156 3.81 -29.97 1.13
N THR A 157 2.64 -29.82 0.51
CA THR A 157 1.66 -30.90 0.44
C THR A 157 1.44 -31.26 -1.03
N ALA A 158 1.86 -32.47 -1.36
CA ALA A 158 1.58 -33.09 -2.64
C ALA A 158 0.11 -33.51 -2.70
N ALA A 159 -0.59 -33.17 -3.78
CA ALA A 159 -1.68 -33.97 -4.33
C ALA A 159 -2.01 -33.57 -5.78
N THR A 160 -2.31 -34.61 -6.54
CA THR A 160 -2.60 -34.75 -7.96
C THR A 160 -4.03 -34.37 -8.36
N GLY A 161 -4.18 -33.83 -9.58
CA GLY A 161 -5.30 -34.15 -10.49
C GLY A 161 -6.32 -33.04 -10.76
N GLY A 162 -6.31 -32.53 -12.00
CA GLY A 162 -7.47 -31.94 -12.69
C GLY A 162 -7.56 -30.41 -12.71
N THR A 163 -7.59 -29.85 -13.93
CA THR A 163 -7.75 -28.42 -14.30
C THR A 163 -6.44 -27.61 -14.28
N LEU A 164 -6.27 -26.70 -15.25
CA LEU A 164 -5.00 -26.07 -15.65
C LEU A 164 -4.15 -25.56 -14.46
N PRO A 165 -2.86 -25.91 -14.35
CA PRO A 165 -2.07 -25.67 -13.15
C PRO A 165 -1.65 -24.21 -13.02
N GLY A 166 -2.10 -23.50 -11.98
CA GLY A 166 -1.41 -22.29 -11.52
C GLY A 166 -2.24 -21.20 -10.83
N LEU A 167 -3.58 -21.23 -10.91
CA LEU A 167 -4.43 -20.14 -10.41
C LEU A 167 -5.64 -20.60 -9.58
N ASP A 168 -5.53 -21.72 -8.85
CA ASP A 168 -6.53 -22.11 -7.83
C ASP A 168 -6.47 -21.17 -6.60
N VAL A 169 -6.79 -19.91 -6.80
CA VAL A 169 -6.93 -18.90 -5.74
C VAL A 169 -8.39 -18.46 -5.71
N PRO A 170 -9.11 -18.65 -4.59
CA PRO A 170 -10.50 -18.21 -4.47
C PRO A 170 -10.63 -16.71 -4.77
N GLY A 171 -11.53 -16.35 -5.69
CA GLY A 171 -11.81 -14.95 -6.06
C GLY A 171 -11.05 -14.40 -7.28
N VAL A 172 -10.24 -15.22 -7.96
CA VAL A 172 -9.56 -14.85 -9.22
C VAL A 172 -10.55 -14.49 -10.33
N ASP A 173 -11.61 -15.28 -10.49
CA ASP A 173 -12.60 -15.09 -11.56
C ASP A 173 -13.37 -13.77 -11.45
N ALA A 174 -13.43 -13.18 -10.26
CA ALA A 174 -14.07 -11.89 -10.02
C ALA A 174 -13.13 -10.70 -10.32
N LEU A 175 -11.82 -10.93 -10.39
CA LEU A 175 -10.81 -9.87 -10.54
C LEU A 175 -10.13 -9.86 -11.90
N PHE A 176 -10.02 -10.99 -12.58
CA PHE A 176 -9.32 -11.11 -13.86
C PHE A 176 -10.24 -11.65 -14.93
N THR A 177 -10.21 -11.01 -16.10
CA THR A 177 -10.87 -11.50 -17.31
C THR A 177 -10.23 -12.81 -17.79
N PRO A 178 -10.94 -13.63 -18.59
CA PRO A 178 -10.36 -14.86 -19.15
C PRO A 178 -9.07 -14.63 -19.95
N GLU A 179 -8.98 -13.48 -20.64
CA GLU A 179 -7.79 -13.08 -21.40
C GLU A 179 -6.61 -12.77 -20.48
N GLU A 180 -6.84 -12.07 -19.37
CA GLU A 180 -5.82 -11.78 -18.36
C GLU A 180 -5.37 -13.06 -17.63
N GLN A 181 -6.30 -13.96 -17.32
CA GLN A 181 -5.96 -15.26 -16.73
C GLN A 181 -5.08 -16.07 -17.68
N ALA A 182 -5.44 -16.15 -18.98
CA ALA A 182 -4.64 -16.83 -19.99
C ALA A 182 -3.23 -16.20 -20.13
N ARG A 183 -3.14 -14.86 -20.07
CA ARG A 183 -1.86 -14.13 -20.09
C ARG A 183 -0.97 -14.51 -18.89
N LEU A 184 -1.54 -14.56 -17.69
CA LEU A 184 -0.81 -14.96 -16.47
C LEU A 184 -0.39 -16.44 -16.53
N SER A 185 -1.28 -17.33 -16.99
CA SER A 185 -0.97 -18.76 -17.17
C SER A 185 0.14 -18.99 -18.19
N ALA A 186 0.20 -18.19 -19.27
CA ALA A 186 1.24 -18.30 -20.28
C ALA A 186 2.66 -18.09 -19.70
N LEU A 187 2.81 -17.26 -18.65
CA LEU A 187 4.09 -17.05 -17.95
C LEU A 187 4.58 -18.30 -17.21
N VAL A 188 3.65 -19.13 -16.73
CA VAL A 188 3.97 -20.43 -16.11
C VAL A 188 4.32 -21.45 -17.19
N THR A 189 3.53 -21.50 -18.26
CA THR A 189 3.76 -22.42 -19.39
C THR A 189 5.10 -22.15 -20.09
N SER A 190 5.52 -20.88 -20.20
CA SER A 190 6.82 -20.50 -20.75
C SER A 190 8.00 -20.77 -19.82
N GLY A 191 7.74 -21.22 -18.57
CA GLY A 191 8.77 -21.42 -17.55
C GLY A 191 9.40 -20.13 -17.02
N THR A 192 8.80 -18.96 -17.32
CA THR A 192 9.30 -17.66 -16.86
C THR A 192 9.11 -17.49 -15.36
N VAL A 193 8.02 -18.03 -14.81
CA VAL A 193 7.73 -18.03 -13.38
C VAL A 193 7.22 -19.40 -12.93
N SER A 194 7.39 -19.74 -11.66
CA SER A 194 6.77 -20.95 -11.11
C SER A 194 5.27 -20.73 -10.87
N ALA A 195 4.49 -21.81 -10.95
CA ALA A 195 3.07 -21.78 -10.62
C ALA A 195 2.82 -21.30 -9.18
N ASP A 196 3.70 -21.68 -8.24
CA ASP A 196 3.58 -21.30 -6.83
C ASP A 196 3.84 -19.81 -6.61
N ASP A 197 4.81 -19.22 -7.33
CA ASP A 197 5.08 -17.79 -7.24
C ASP A 197 3.92 -16.97 -7.84
N LEU A 198 3.39 -17.39 -8.99
CA LEU A 198 2.18 -16.80 -9.56
C LEU A 198 1.00 -16.85 -8.57
N ARG A 199 0.73 -18.03 -7.99
CA ARG A 199 -0.34 -18.21 -7.01
C ARG A 199 -0.16 -17.29 -5.80
N ALA A 200 1.07 -17.17 -5.28
CA ALA A 200 1.38 -16.30 -4.14
C ALA A 200 1.12 -14.82 -4.48
N LYS A 201 1.55 -14.34 -5.65
CA LYS A 201 1.33 -12.93 -6.06
C LYS A 201 -0.13 -12.61 -6.32
N VAL A 202 -0.85 -13.54 -6.94
CA VAL A 202 -2.29 -13.40 -7.15
C VAL A 202 -3.04 -13.39 -5.82
N ALA A 203 -2.68 -14.25 -4.88
CA ALA A 203 -3.27 -14.25 -3.53
C ALA A 203 -3.07 -12.90 -2.81
N ILE A 204 -1.92 -12.23 -2.99
CA ILE A 204 -1.70 -10.88 -2.45
C ILE A 204 -2.71 -9.89 -3.03
N VAL A 205 -2.85 -9.85 -4.37
CA VAL A 205 -3.75 -8.92 -5.06
C VAL A 205 -5.21 -9.18 -4.67
N VAL A 206 -5.64 -10.45 -4.67
CA VAL A 206 -6.99 -10.87 -4.25
C VAL A 206 -7.27 -10.44 -2.82
N THR A 207 -6.37 -10.75 -1.88
CA THR A 207 -6.53 -10.38 -0.47
C THR A 207 -6.60 -8.87 -0.31
N GLU A 208 -5.80 -8.09 -1.05
CA GLU A 208 -5.90 -6.63 -1.02
C GLU A 208 -7.25 -6.13 -1.54
N ARG A 209 -7.77 -6.68 -2.65
CA ARG A 209 -9.06 -6.28 -3.23
C ARG A 209 -10.25 -6.64 -2.36
N GLN A 210 -10.15 -7.67 -1.52
CA GLN A 210 -11.15 -7.96 -0.48
C GLN A 210 -11.19 -6.91 0.63
N ASN A 211 -10.10 -6.18 0.86
CA ASN A 211 -9.96 -5.24 1.96
C ASN A 211 -9.96 -3.77 1.52
N TYR A 212 -9.65 -3.48 0.25
CA TYR A 212 -9.57 -2.14 -0.29
C TYR A 212 -10.15 -2.11 -1.70
N ASP A 213 -10.91 -1.06 -1.97
CA ASP A 213 -11.29 -0.70 -3.32
C ASP A 213 -10.55 0.58 -3.79
N PRO A 214 -9.42 0.45 -4.50
CA PRO A 214 -8.72 1.55 -5.14
C PRO A 214 -9.62 2.54 -5.89
N SER A 215 -10.61 2.07 -6.64
CA SER A 215 -11.51 2.94 -7.41
C SER A 215 -12.35 3.83 -6.49
N ALA A 216 -12.89 3.27 -5.40
CA ALA A 216 -13.59 4.04 -4.38
C ALA A 216 -12.68 5.05 -3.67
N ALA A 217 -11.42 4.70 -3.41
CA ALA A 217 -10.45 5.62 -2.82
C ALA A 217 -10.12 6.80 -3.75
N ILE A 218 -9.90 6.53 -5.05
CA ILE A 218 -9.71 7.56 -6.08
C ILE A 218 -10.91 8.50 -6.14
N ALA A 219 -12.12 7.94 -6.26
CA ALA A 219 -13.35 8.71 -6.35
C ALA A 219 -13.58 9.57 -5.10
N ALA A 220 -13.27 9.04 -3.91
CA ALA A 220 -13.36 9.80 -2.65
C ALA A 220 -12.40 10.98 -2.63
N LEU A 221 -11.13 10.80 -3.04
CA LEU A 221 -10.16 11.89 -3.08
C LEU A 221 -10.49 12.95 -4.13
N GLN A 222 -10.93 12.53 -5.32
CA GLN A 222 -11.39 13.45 -6.35
C GLN A 222 -12.59 14.29 -5.89
N ARG A 223 -13.46 13.73 -5.04
CA ARG A 223 -14.60 14.46 -4.48
C ARG A 223 -14.22 15.35 -3.29
N LEU A 224 -13.39 14.87 -2.37
CA LEU A 224 -13.11 15.53 -1.09
C LEU A 224 -11.90 16.48 -1.15
N ALA A 225 -10.96 16.24 -2.06
CA ALA A 225 -9.67 16.92 -2.12
C ALA A 225 -9.19 17.14 -3.56
N ALA A 226 -10.10 17.46 -4.49
CA ALA A 226 -9.78 17.67 -5.91
C ALA A 226 -8.56 18.58 -6.13
N GLY A 227 -8.52 19.74 -5.47
CA GLY A 227 -7.44 20.72 -5.60
C GLY A 227 -6.13 20.34 -4.88
N ARG A 228 -6.05 19.14 -4.29
CA ARG A 228 -4.85 18.62 -3.60
C ARG A 228 -4.54 17.18 -4.01
N THR A 229 -5.15 16.67 -5.08
CA THR A 229 -5.03 15.27 -5.50
C THR A 229 -4.57 15.19 -6.94
N VAL A 230 -3.46 14.49 -7.17
CA VAL A 230 -3.02 14.04 -8.50
C VAL A 230 -3.22 12.54 -8.62
N VAL A 231 -3.83 12.09 -9.72
CA VAL A 231 -4.01 10.67 -10.04
C VAL A 231 -3.13 10.33 -11.23
N VAL A 232 -2.25 9.35 -11.05
CA VAL A 232 -1.26 8.93 -12.04
C VAL A 232 -1.54 7.48 -12.45
N ASP A 233 -1.90 7.32 -13.72
CA ASP A 233 -1.91 6.01 -14.38
C ASP A 233 -0.47 5.59 -14.66
N THR A 234 -0.02 4.54 -13.99
CA THR A 234 1.38 4.08 -14.04
C THR A 234 1.66 3.14 -15.20
N ILE A 235 0.67 2.83 -16.04
CA ILE A 235 0.89 2.22 -17.36
C ILE A 235 1.26 3.31 -18.37
N ARG A 236 0.58 4.46 -18.30
CA ARG A 236 0.74 5.55 -19.26
C ARG A 236 1.91 6.49 -18.94
N ASN A 237 2.39 6.46 -17.71
CA ASN A 237 3.46 7.33 -17.24
C ASN A 237 4.64 6.49 -16.76
N SER A 238 5.84 6.85 -17.22
CA SER A 238 7.08 6.32 -16.64
C SER A 238 7.19 6.72 -15.16
N PRO A 239 7.99 6.02 -14.34
CA PRO A 239 8.26 6.45 -12.96
C PRO A 239 8.78 7.89 -12.87
N GLU A 240 9.59 8.32 -13.84
CA GLU A 240 10.12 9.68 -13.94
C GLU A 240 9.02 10.70 -14.24
N ASP A 241 8.10 10.38 -15.15
CA ASP A 241 6.95 11.24 -15.44
C ASP A 241 5.99 11.29 -14.25
N ALA A 242 5.75 10.17 -13.57
CA ALA A 242 4.97 10.12 -12.34
C ALA A 242 5.54 11.01 -11.25
N ALA A 243 6.84 10.89 -10.96
CA ALA A 243 7.52 11.75 -9.98
C ALA A 243 7.46 13.23 -10.38
N ARG A 244 7.59 13.54 -11.67
CA ARG A 244 7.48 14.91 -12.20
C ARG A 244 6.07 15.48 -12.03
N LEU A 245 5.03 14.70 -12.31
CA LEU A 245 3.63 15.12 -12.13
C LEU A 245 3.34 15.42 -10.66
N ILE A 246 3.81 14.55 -9.75
CA ILE A 246 3.63 14.71 -8.31
C ILE A 246 4.29 15.98 -7.78
N ARG A 247 5.45 16.38 -8.32
CA ARG A 247 6.18 17.59 -7.90
C ARG A 247 5.63 18.91 -8.45
N LYS A 248 4.93 18.87 -9.59
CA LYS A 248 4.48 20.08 -10.30
C LYS A 248 3.23 20.73 -9.69
N GLU A 249 2.39 19.91 -9.09
CA GLU A 249 1.28 20.36 -8.23
C GLU A 249 1.84 20.91 -6.92
#